data_AF-A0A9W9BDB5-F1
#
_entry.id   AF-A0A9W9BDB5-F1
#
_cell.length_a   1.000
_cell.length_b   1.000
_cell.length_c   1.000
_cell.angle_alpha   90.00
_cell.angle_beta   90.00
_cell.angle_gamma   90.00
#
_symmetry.space_group_name_H-M   'P 1'
#
loop_
_entity.id
_entity.type
_entity.pdbx_description
1 polymer ?
#
loop_
_entity_poly.entity_id
_entity_poly.type
_entity_poly.pdbx_seq_one_letter_code
_entity_poly.pdbx_strand_id
1 'polypeptide(L)'
;MTDPSLGMDTTCGSYALVGATAPNAPIVDRLLKAGMIIIAEANLSEWAGLKGFGMVTGWSAIGGQTQSPYVRGGYVPGDKILGHSTSCSSSSGSAVAVAAGQLEGLLWQKVAFVDPNKWELHPAVCDRIEIVREKQISEFLQAVATIRESGAEVTGNVVLPQVDEIVWEGEDALETEYTESSVRTIGQLIRWNSDHKDLELPSEADNAPSFPGQQQLENTLKSNLTEEKRQEIVLFIRKIAKDDGFDRIFEETGAEVLIGPLDGRIVTVAAAAGYPAGVAPLGYADNYNGRAYGVVIVAKAGDEGKILQAMSAWEETMPRRIPPPQLVNYEASL
;
A
#
# COMPACT_ATOMS: atom_id res chain seq x y z
N MET A 1 12.36 3.79 13.03
CA MET A 1 13.54 3.55 13.87
C MET A 1 13.08 3.26 15.28
N THR A 2 13.48 2.10 15.77
CA THR A 2 13.30 1.62 17.13
C THR A 2 14.65 1.71 17.86
N ASP A 3 14.63 2.03 19.15
CA ASP A 3 15.83 2.04 19.97
C ASP A 3 16.36 0.59 20.17
N PRO A 4 17.68 0.34 20.14
CA PRO A 4 18.24 -1.01 20.30
C PRO A 4 17.83 -1.74 21.58
N SER A 5 17.40 -1.03 22.63
CA SER A 5 16.82 -1.63 23.84
C SER A 5 15.52 -2.41 23.60
N LEU A 6 14.82 -2.18 22.48
CA LEU A 6 13.67 -2.98 22.04
C LEU A 6 14.09 -4.32 21.38
N GLY A 7 15.37 -4.52 21.07
CA GLY A 7 15.88 -5.75 20.47
C GLY A 7 15.45 -5.96 19.02
N MET A 8 15.23 -4.88 18.28
CA MET A 8 14.77 -4.87 16.89
C MET A 8 15.71 -4.00 16.05
N ASP A 9 16.00 -4.44 14.82
CA ASP A 9 16.74 -3.63 13.84
C ASP A 9 15.76 -2.90 12.92
N THR A 10 15.95 -1.59 12.70
CA THR A 10 15.20 -0.87 11.64
C THR A 10 16.00 -0.87 10.34
N THR A 11 15.64 -1.76 9.43
CA THR A 11 16.52 -2.13 8.29
C THR A 11 16.07 -1.65 6.92
N CYS A 12 14.87 -1.06 6.80
CA CYS A 12 14.19 -0.84 5.52
C CYS A 12 14.08 -2.12 4.64
N GLY A 13 14.24 -3.30 5.24
CA GLY A 13 14.22 -4.61 4.57
C GLY A 13 15.59 -5.11 4.09
N SER A 14 16.63 -4.26 4.11
CA SER A 14 17.95 -4.53 3.50
C SER A 14 19.02 -4.90 4.54
N TYR A 15 19.85 -5.90 4.21
CA TYR A 15 20.98 -6.33 5.02
C TYR A 15 22.02 -5.23 5.24
N ALA A 16 22.06 -4.20 4.38
CA ALA A 16 22.90 -3.02 4.54
C ALA A 16 22.67 -2.23 5.86
N LEU A 17 21.52 -2.44 6.51
CA LEU A 17 21.13 -1.77 7.76
C LEU A 17 20.96 -2.74 8.95
N VAL A 18 21.34 -4.02 8.84
CA VAL A 18 21.35 -4.95 9.98
C VAL A 18 22.35 -4.48 11.04
N GLY A 19 21.91 -4.44 12.30
CA GLY A 19 22.67 -3.85 13.40
C GLY A 19 22.90 -2.33 13.31
N ALA A 20 22.23 -1.61 12.40
CA ALA A 20 22.23 -0.16 12.41
C ALA A 20 21.42 0.36 13.60
N THR A 21 22.00 1.28 14.38
CA THR A 21 21.39 1.77 15.62
C THR A 21 20.90 3.19 15.48
N ALA A 22 19.71 3.46 16.00
CA ALA A 22 19.14 4.81 16.04
C ALA A 22 18.23 4.97 17.27
N PRO A 23 18.00 6.19 17.76
CA PRO A 23 16.97 6.42 18.77
C PRO A 23 15.58 6.10 18.23
N ASN A 24 14.63 5.87 19.14
CA ASN A 24 13.21 5.81 18.83
C ASN A 24 12.77 6.98 17.95
N ALA A 25 11.96 6.69 16.93
CA ALA A 25 11.22 7.72 16.22
C ALA A 25 10.21 8.40 17.19
N PRO A 26 9.90 9.71 17.03
CA PRO A 26 9.01 10.42 17.96
C PRO A 26 7.60 9.81 18.14
N ILE A 27 7.14 8.99 17.19
CA ILE A 27 5.89 8.23 17.32
C ILE A 27 6.04 7.01 18.24
N VAL A 28 7.19 6.33 18.22
CA VAL A 28 7.50 5.18 19.08
C VAL A 28 7.50 5.61 20.55
N ASP A 29 8.16 6.72 20.89
CA ASP A 29 8.15 7.26 22.25
C ASP A 29 6.74 7.63 22.74
N ARG A 30 5.89 8.16 21.85
CA ARG A 30 4.48 8.48 22.17
C ARG A 30 3.67 7.22 22.45
N LEU A 31 3.86 6.17 21.66
CA LEU A 31 3.18 4.87 21.84
C LEU A 31 3.62 4.19 23.14
N LEU A 32 4.93 4.11 23.40
CA LEU A 32 5.48 3.56 24.64
C LEU A 32 4.99 4.35 25.87
N LYS A 33 4.97 5.69 25.79
CA LYS A 33 4.43 6.56 26.85
C LYS A 33 2.92 6.39 27.06
N ALA A 34 2.18 5.98 26.03
CA ALA A 34 0.77 5.63 26.12
C ALA A 34 0.51 4.20 26.66
N GLY A 35 1.57 3.44 26.95
CA GLY A 35 1.48 2.07 27.47
C GLY A 35 1.33 0.99 26.39
N MET A 36 1.58 1.32 25.11
CA MET A 36 1.60 0.32 24.04
C MET A 36 2.85 -0.57 24.17
N ILE A 37 2.69 -1.86 23.90
CA ILE A 37 3.81 -2.81 23.78
C ILE A 37 4.14 -2.97 22.30
N ILE A 38 5.42 -2.79 21.95
CA ILE A 38 5.93 -3.05 20.59
C ILE A 38 6.46 -4.47 20.58
N ILE A 39 5.88 -5.33 19.72
CA ILE A 39 6.16 -6.77 19.70
C ILE A 39 7.07 -7.21 18.54
N ALA A 40 7.11 -6.43 17.45
CA ALA A 40 7.92 -6.69 16.25
C ALA A 40 7.95 -5.45 15.34
N GLU A 41 8.89 -5.42 14.40
CA GLU A 41 8.77 -4.66 13.15
C GLU A 41 8.15 -5.54 12.05
N ALA A 42 7.40 -4.94 11.12
CA ALA A 42 6.73 -5.65 10.04
C ALA A 42 7.52 -5.55 8.72
N ASN A 43 7.48 -6.59 7.89
CA ASN A 43 8.13 -6.57 6.58
C ASN A 43 7.52 -5.51 5.64
N LEU A 44 8.30 -5.08 4.66
CA LEU A 44 7.94 -4.08 3.66
C LEU A 44 8.46 -4.46 2.27
N SER A 45 7.98 -3.77 1.24
CA SER A 45 8.76 -3.66 0.00
C SER A 45 10.04 -2.90 0.32
N GLU A 46 11.18 -3.51 0.04
CA GLU A 46 12.49 -2.99 0.43
C GLU A 46 12.76 -1.55 -0.02
N TRP A 47 13.40 -0.75 0.83
CA TRP A 47 13.58 0.70 0.63
C TRP A 47 12.27 1.43 0.28
N ALA A 48 11.16 0.99 0.90
CA ALA A 48 9.80 1.45 0.62
C ALA A 48 9.35 1.29 -0.85
N GLY A 49 10.00 0.43 -1.63
CA GLY A 49 9.78 0.24 -3.07
C GLY A 49 10.63 1.13 -3.99
N LEU A 50 11.67 1.81 -3.46
CA LEU A 50 12.52 2.76 -4.19
C LEU A 50 13.93 2.21 -4.52
N LYS A 51 14.10 0.89 -4.61
CA LYS A 51 15.39 0.26 -4.94
C LYS A 51 15.63 0.17 -6.45
N GLY A 52 14.66 -0.34 -7.21
CA GLY A 52 14.82 -0.62 -8.64
C GLY A 52 13.49 -0.79 -9.37
N PHE A 53 13.56 -0.96 -10.69
CA PHE A 53 12.34 -1.13 -11.48
C PHE A 53 11.83 -2.56 -11.40
N GLY A 54 10.51 -2.73 -11.38
CA GLY A 54 9.87 -4.06 -11.38
C GLY A 54 9.99 -4.83 -10.06
N MET A 55 10.25 -4.16 -8.92
CA MET A 55 10.29 -4.83 -7.62
C MET A 55 9.00 -5.62 -7.34
N VAL A 56 9.14 -6.81 -6.77
CA VAL A 56 7.98 -7.58 -6.31
C VAL A 56 7.46 -6.99 -5.00
N THR A 57 6.16 -6.72 -4.97
CA THR A 57 5.52 -5.99 -3.88
C THR A 57 5.52 -6.82 -2.59
N GLY A 58 5.98 -6.21 -1.50
CA GLY A 58 6.13 -6.87 -0.20
C GLY A 58 7.36 -7.77 -0.05
N TRP A 59 8.29 -7.76 -1.01
CA TRP A 59 9.59 -8.43 -0.87
C TRP A 59 10.65 -7.52 -0.22
N SER A 60 11.46 -8.11 0.66
CA SER A 60 12.76 -7.57 1.05
C SER A 60 13.79 -8.69 1.27
N ALA A 61 15.09 -8.36 1.24
CA ALA A 61 16.15 -9.35 1.44
C ALA A 61 16.08 -10.00 2.83
N ILE A 62 15.73 -9.23 3.86
CA ILE A 62 15.62 -9.73 5.25
C ILE A 62 14.28 -10.45 5.48
N GLY A 63 13.17 -9.81 5.13
CA GLY A 63 11.83 -10.32 5.46
C GLY A 63 11.29 -11.34 4.45
N GLY A 64 11.99 -11.54 3.33
CA GLY A 64 11.51 -12.35 2.22
C GLY A 64 10.25 -11.77 1.59
N GLN A 65 9.47 -12.63 0.94
CA GLN A 65 8.21 -12.26 0.28
C GLN A 65 7.04 -12.26 1.27
N THR A 66 6.48 -11.09 1.56
CA THR A 66 5.19 -10.96 2.25
C THR A 66 4.06 -11.55 1.38
N GLN A 67 3.07 -12.21 1.99
CA GLN A 67 1.94 -12.82 1.30
C GLN A 67 0.60 -12.29 1.82
N SER A 68 -0.37 -12.10 0.92
CA SER A 68 -1.73 -11.72 1.31
C SER A 68 -2.44 -12.90 1.99
N PRO A 69 -3.00 -12.73 3.22
CA PRO A 69 -3.64 -13.83 3.94
C PRO A 69 -4.99 -14.23 3.33
N TYR A 70 -5.53 -13.43 2.41
CA TYR A 70 -6.78 -13.73 1.71
C TYR A 70 -6.57 -14.62 0.47
N VAL A 71 -5.39 -14.59 -0.16
CA VAL A 71 -5.13 -15.29 -1.42
C VAL A 71 -4.48 -16.65 -1.16
N ARG A 72 -5.04 -17.71 -1.75
CA ARG A 72 -4.53 -19.09 -1.65
C ARG A 72 -3.53 -19.38 -2.77
N GLY A 73 -2.60 -20.31 -2.55
CA GLY A 73 -1.64 -20.75 -3.58
C GLY A 73 -0.25 -20.09 -3.49
N GLY A 74 -0.12 -19.04 -2.67
CA GLY A 74 1.18 -18.42 -2.38
C GLY A 74 1.77 -17.62 -3.55
N TYR A 75 3.10 -17.53 -3.57
CA TYR A 75 3.82 -16.80 -4.61
C TYR A 75 3.79 -17.52 -5.96
N VAL A 76 3.35 -16.81 -7.00
CA VAL A 76 3.33 -17.27 -8.40
C VAL A 76 4.46 -16.57 -9.18
N PRO A 77 5.43 -17.30 -9.75
CA PRO A 77 6.51 -16.72 -10.55
C PRO A 77 6.00 -16.05 -11.83
N GLY A 78 6.57 -14.90 -12.18
CA GLY A 78 6.16 -14.11 -13.34
C GLY A 78 4.80 -13.41 -13.20
N ASP A 79 4.20 -13.45 -12.01
CA ASP A 79 2.96 -12.73 -11.69
C ASP A 79 3.17 -11.21 -11.70
N LYS A 80 2.09 -10.47 -11.95
CA LYS A 80 2.13 -9.02 -12.14
C LYS A 80 2.28 -8.32 -10.78
N ILE A 81 2.78 -7.07 -10.78
CA ILE A 81 3.14 -6.32 -9.57
C ILE A 81 1.98 -6.13 -8.55
N LEU A 82 0.73 -6.14 -9.03
CA LEU A 82 -0.51 -6.17 -8.24
C LEU A 82 -1.39 -7.39 -8.60
N GLY A 83 -0.75 -8.49 -8.99
CA GLY A 83 -1.37 -9.74 -9.43
C GLY A 83 -1.87 -10.61 -8.29
N HIS A 84 -1.91 -11.92 -8.53
CA HIS A 84 -2.42 -12.91 -7.59
C HIS A 84 -1.72 -12.85 -6.22
N SER A 85 -0.38 -12.82 -6.24
CA SER A 85 0.51 -13.04 -5.11
C SER A 85 0.73 -11.80 -4.23
N THR A 86 0.15 -10.65 -4.61
CA THR A 86 0.47 -9.36 -4.01
C THR A 86 -0.10 -9.18 -2.61
N SER A 87 0.70 -8.65 -1.70
CA SER A 87 0.26 -8.03 -0.44
C SER A 87 0.03 -6.51 -0.57
N CYS A 88 0.10 -5.96 -1.79
CA CYS A 88 0.36 -4.55 -2.07
C CYS A 88 1.67 -4.05 -1.42
N SER A 89 1.92 -2.74 -1.44
CA SER A 89 3.21 -2.11 -1.18
C SER A 89 3.06 -0.67 -0.64
N SER A 90 4.03 -0.12 0.10
CA SER A 90 5.22 -0.79 0.67
C SER A 90 4.99 -1.35 2.07
N SER A 91 4.00 -0.83 2.80
CA SER A 91 3.55 -1.26 4.14
C SER A 91 2.84 -2.64 4.17
N SER A 92 3.34 -3.58 3.38
CA SER A 92 2.80 -4.92 3.15
C SER A 92 2.60 -5.71 4.45
N GLY A 93 3.66 -5.90 5.24
CA GLY A 93 3.62 -6.66 6.48
C GLY A 93 2.65 -6.08 7.51
N SER A 94 2.60 -4.75 7.64
CA SER A 94 1.68 -4.07 8.54
C SER A 94 0.20 -4.32 8.17
N ALA A 95 -0.13 -4.22 6.88
CA ALA A 95 -1.48 -4.52 6.39
C ALA A 95 -1.84 -6.00 6.58
N VAL A 96 -0.89 -6.90 6.31
CA VAL A 96 -1.06 -8.35 6.46
C VAL A 96 -1.23 -8.74 7.92
N ALA A 97 -0.43 -8.22 8.85
CA ALA A 97 -0.52 -8.53 10.29
C ALA A 97 -1.88 -8.17 10.89
N VAL A 98 -2.40 -6.97 10.56
CA VAL A 98 -3.74 -6.52 10.99
C VAL A 98 -4.83 -7.35 10.32
N ALA A 99 -4.74 -7.62 9.01
CA ALA A 99 -5.70 -8.45 8.31
C ALA A 99 -5.76 -9.88 8.87
N ALA A 100 -4.59 -10.44 9.22
CA ALA A 100 -4.41 -11.77 9.77
C ALA A 100 -4.73 -11.91 11.28
N GLY A 101 -5.19 -10.84 11.93
CA GLY A 101 -5.59 -10.93 13.34
C GLY A 101 -4.43 -11.28 14.28
N GLN A 102 -3.19 -10.82 13.99
CA GLN A 102 -2.08 -10.85 14.96
C GLN A 102 -2.29 -9.89 16.15
N LEU A 103 -3.48 -9.29 16.25
CA LEU A 103 -4.05 -8.75 17.48
C LEU A 103 -5.38 -9.49 17.71
N GLU A 104 -5.51 -10.12 18.88
CA GLU A 104 -6.57 -11.09 19.19
C GLU A 104 -7.99 -10.52 19.13
N GLY A 105 -8.93 -11.41 18.80
CA GLY A 105 -10.34 -11.26 19.17
C GLY A 105 -11.32 -11.40 18.01
N LEU A 106 -11.57 -12.64 17.57
CA LEU A 106 -12.83 -13.12 16.95
C LEU A 106 -12.70 -14.60 16.52
N LEU A 107 -12.83 -15.51 17.50
CA LEU A 107 -13.22 -16.90 17.22
C LEU A 107 -14.75 -17.02 17.14
N TRP A 108 -15.23 -18.16 16.60
CA TRP A 108 -16.63 -18.56 16.44
C TRP A 108 -17.43 -17.97 15.25
N GLN A 109 -17.40 -18.60 14.06
CA GLN A 109 -18.55 -18.95 13.17
C GLN A 109 -18.10 -20.01 12.11
N LYS A 110 -19.02 -20.69 11.40
CA LYS A 110 -18.74 -21.73 10.37
C LYS A 110 -19.55 -21.50 9.08
N VAL A 111 -18.92 -21.49 7.89
CA VAL A 111 -19.57 -21.43 6.56
C VAL A 111 -18.72 -22.17 5.48
N ALA A 112 -19.30 -22.51 4.32
CA ALA A 112 -18.69 -23.29 3.22
C ALA A 112 -18.45 -22.48 1.92
N PHE A 113 -17.79 -23.08 0.92
CA PHE A 113 -17.24 -22.41 -0.28
C PHE A 113 -17.84 -22.91 -1.63
N VAL A 114 -17.61 -22.14 -2.70
CA VAL A 114 -18.03 -22.45 -4.10
C VAL A 114 -16.86 -22.86 -5.00
N ASP A 115 -17.18 -23.44 -6.16
CA ASP A 115 -16.22 -24.00 -7.15
C ASP A 115 -15.43 -22.88 -7.88
N PRO A 116 -14.10 -22.80 -7.70
CA PRO A 116 -13.28 -21.70 -8.24
C PRO A 116 -13.03 -21.79 -9.76
N ASN A 117 -13.33 -22.92 -10.42
CA ASN A 117 -13.03 -23.13 -11.84
C ASN A 117 -13.95 -22.35 -12.81
N LYS A 118 -14.64 -21.30 -12.35
CA LYS A 118 -15.75 -20.64 -13.07
C LYS A 118 -15.77 -19.11 -12.99
N TRP A 119 -14.76 -18.47 -12.40
CA TRP A 119 -14.83 -17.05 -12.05
C TRP A 119 -13.45 -16.37 -12.24
N GLU A 120 -13.22 -15.78 -13.43
CA GLU A 120 -11.90 -15.41 -14.01
C GLU A 120 -11.93 -14.32 -15.14
N LEU A 121 -10.82 -14.11 -15.86
CA LEU A 121 -10.27 -12.77 -16.14
C LEU A 121 -10.02 -12.37 -17.62
N HIS A 122 -9.42 -11.17 -17.84
CA HIS A 122 -8.91 -10.73 -19.16
C HIS A 122 -7.50 -10.04 -19.23
N PRO A 123 -6.62 -10.40 -20.18
CA PRO A 123 -5.22 -10.77 -19.90
C PRO A 123 -4.14 -9.72 -19.51
N ALA A 124 -4.46 -8.47 -19.10
CA ALA A 124 -3.51 -7.34 -19.21
C ALA A 124 -2.81 -6.80 -17.93
N VAL A 125 -3.46 -6.74 -16.75
CA VAL A 125 -3.08 -5.79 -15.64
C VAL A 125 -2.87 -6.46 -14.24
N CYS A 126 -2.92 -7.78 -14.16
CA CYS A 126 -4.00 -8.49 -13.46
C CYS A 126 -5.18 -8.46 -14.40
N ASP A 127 -5.69 -9.63 -14.68
CA ASP A 127 -6.52 -9.76 -15.84
C ASP A 127 -7.90 -9.11 -15.51
N ARG A 128 -8.55 -8.39 -16.44
CA ARG A 128 -9.87 -7.76 -16.24
C ARG A 128 -10.95 -8.81 -16.11
N ILE A 129 -11.14 -9.34 -14.91
CA ILE A 129 -12.40 -10.04 -14.64
C ILE A 129 -13.50 -9.01 -14.84
N GLU A 130 -14.22 -9.11 -15.96
CA GLU A 130 -15.37 -8.24 -16.13
C GLU A 130 -16.36 -8.54 -15.01
N ILE A 131 -16.45 -9.79 -14.50
CA ILE A 131 -17.25 -10.13 -13.32
C ILE A 131 -16.71 -9.60 -11.96
N VAL A 132 -15.40 -9.45 -11.69
CA VAL A 132 -14.92 -8.74 -10.46
C VAL A 132 -15.13 -7.25 -10.63
N ARG A 133 -14.87 -6.70 -11.82
CA ARG A 133 -15.06 -5.28 -12.10
C ARG A 133 -16.54 -4.89 -12.03
N GLU A 134 -17.44 -5.69 -12.58
CA GLU A 134 -18.89 -5.56 -12.46
C GLU A 134 -19.32 -5.68 -11.00
N LYS A 135 -18.80 -6.66 -10.24
CA LYS A 135 -19.06 -6.79 -8.80
C LYS A 135 -18.58 -5.57 -8.01
N GLN A 136 -17.33 -5.13 -8.20
CA GLN A 136 -16.75 -3.94 -7.58
C GLN A 136 -17.55 -2.66 -7.91
N ILE A 137 -17.91 -2.46 -9.19
CA ILE A 137 -18.72 -1.31 -9.62
C ILE A 137 -20.15 -1.41 -9.06
N SER A 138 -20.76 -2.60 -9.08
CA SER A 138 -22.12 -2.80 -8.55
C SER A 138 -22.18 -2.57 -7.04
N GLU A 139 -21.23 -3.11 -6.28
CA GLU A 139 -21.14 -2.90 -4.83
C GLU A 139 -20.78 -1.45 -4.49
N PHE A 140 -19.92 -0.79 -5.27
CA PHE A 140 -19.64 0.64 -5.11
C PHE A 140 -20.87 1.50 -5.40
N LEU A 141 -21.60 1.23 -6.48
CA LEU A 141 -22.84 1.93 -6.82
C LEU A 141 -23.96 1.63 -5.80
N GLN A 142 -24.00 0.43 -5.25
CA GLN A 142 -24.90 0.07 -4.15
C GLN A 142 -24.53 0.84 -2.87
N ALA A 143 -23.25 0.94 -2.51
CA ALA A 143 -22.78 1.76 -1.40
C ALA A 143 -23.16 3.24 -1.58
N VAL A 144 -22.98 3.79 -2.79
CA VAL A 144 -23.43 5.15 -3.16
C VAL A 144 -24.95 5.30 -3.05
N ALA A 145 -25.73 4.28 -3.41
CA ALA A 145 -27.18 4.29 -3.25
C ALA A 145 -27.58 4.26 -1.76
N THR A 146 -27.00 3.38 -0.95
CA THR A 146 -27.23 3.30 0.50
C THR A 146 -26.88 4.61 1.21
N ILE A 147 -25.79 5.29 0.81
CA ILE A 147 -25.42 6.60 1.35
C ILE A 147 -26.49 7.66 0.99
N ARG A 148 -27.00 7.67 -0.25
CA ARG A 148 -28.12 8.56 -0.64
C ARG A 148 -29.41 8.25 0.13
N GLU A 149 -29.74 6.97 0.31
CA GLU A 149 -30.92 6.51 1.05
C GLU A 149 -30.85 6.86 2.55
N SER A 150 -29.64 6.96 3.12
CA SER A 150 -29.43 7.46 4.48
C SER A 150 -29.67 8.98 4.65
N GLY A 151 -29.90 9.70 3.55
CA GLY A 151 -30.18 11.14 3.54
C GLY A 151 -28.96 12.03 3.32
N ALA A 152 -27.79 11.47 3.00
CA ALA A 152 -26.61 12.25 2.66
C ALA A 152 -26.71 12.87 1.25
N GLU A 153 -26.19 14.08 1.09
CA GLU A 153 -26.05 14.73 -0.22
C GLU A 153 -24.85 14.15 -0.97
N VAL A 154 -25.07 13.61 -2.18
CA VAL A 154 -24.04 12.86 -2.93
C VAL A 154 -23.94 13.32 -4.38
N THR A 155 -22.98 14.19 -4.63
CA THR A 155 -22.53 14.58 -5.98
C THR A 155 -21.73 13.45 -6.62
N GLY A 156 -22.18 12.96 -7.78
CA GLY A 156 -21.53 11.88 -8.53
C GLY A 156 -20.69 12.38 -9.71
N ASN A 157 -19.89 11.47 -10.29
CA ASN A 157 -19.15 11.68 -11.55
C ASN A 157 -18.17 12.88 -11.56
N VAL A 158 -17.56 13.16 -10.41
CA VAL A 158 -16.51 14.17 -10.28
C VAL A 158 -15.22 13.71 -10.98
N VAL A 159 -14.59 14.60 -11.74
CA VAL A 159 -13.35 14.32 -12.48
C VAL A 159 -12.13 14.75 -11.67
N LEU A 160 -11.33 13.77 -11.25
CA LEU A 160 -9.97 13.97 -10.73
C LEU A 160 -8.94 13.90 -11.88
N PRO A 161 -7.84 14.68 -11.81
CA PRO A 161 -6.69 14.51 -12.69
C PRO A 161 -6.16 13.07 -12.66
N GLN A 162 -5.82 12.53 -13.84
CA GLN A 162 -5.17 11.24 -13.97
C GLN A 162 -3.68 11.34 -13.62
N VAL A 163 -3.07 10.24 -13.19
CA VAL A 163 -1.64 10.25 -12.83
C VAL A 163 -0.73 10.52 -14.02
N ASP A 164 -1.18 10.22 -15.25
CA ASP A 164 -0.46 10.59 -16.49
C ASP A 164 -0.38 12.12 -16.68
N GLU A 165 -1.26 12.90 -16.03
CA GLU A 165 -1.23 14.38 -16.00
C GLU A 165 -0.27 14.92 -14.91
N ILE A 166 0.23 14.06 -14.01
CA ILE A 166 1.17 14.38 -12.92
C ILE A 166 2.61 13.95 -13.29
N VAL A 167 2.89 13.69 -14.58
CA VAL A 167 4.21 13.30 -15.07
C VAL A 167 5.03 14.54 -15.40
N TRP A 168 5.97 14.90 -14.52
CA TRP A 168 7.01 15.88 -14.85
C TRP A 168 8.18 15.19 -15.56
N GLU A 169 8.34 15.43 -16.87
CA GLU A 169 9.48 14.98 -17.71
C GLU A 169 9.83 13.47 -17.69
N GLY A 170 9.08 12.64 -16.95
CA GLY A 170 9.16 11.17 -16.93
C GLY A 170 9.66 10.52 -15.63
N GLU A 171 9.97 11.28 -14.57
CA GLU A 171 10.64 10.74 -13.36
C GLU A 171 9.94 11.06 -12.02
N ASP A 172 10.29 10.30 -10.97
CA ASP A 172 9.75 10.37 -9.60
C ASP A 172 10.90 10.65 -8.60
N ALA A 173 10.65 11.38 -7.51
CA ALA A 173 11.68 12.06 -6.74
C ALA A 173 11.45 12.08 -5.22
N LEU A 174 12.06 11.14 -4.48
CA LEU A 174 12.13 11.11 -3.02
C LEU A 174 13.50 10.63 -2.51
N GLU A 175 14.07 11.32 -1.53
CA GLU A 175 15.31 10.95 -0.82
C GLU A 175 15.17 11.19 0.70
N THR A 176 15.86 10.39 1.52
CA THR A 176 16.04 10.60 2.98
C THR A 176 17.39 10.04 3.46
N GLU A 177 17.89 10.56 4.58
CA GLU A 177 19.27 10.35 5.09
C GLU A 177 19.30 9.50 6.37
N TYR A 178 20.40 8.75 6.60
CA TYR A 178 20.57 7.81 7.73
C TYR A 178 21.73 8.22 8.63
N THR A 179 21.53 8.18 9.95
CA THR A 179 22.48 8.75 10.91
C THR A 179 23.63 7.83 11.31
N GLU A 180 23.41 6.53 11.52
CA GLU A 180 24.48 5.58 11.91
C GLU A 180 24.34 4.18 11.28
N SER A 181 24.98 3.99 10.12
CA SER A 181 25.25 2.68 9.51
C SER A 181 26.71 2.61 9.00
N SER A 182 27.18 1.42 8.62
CA SER A 182 28.40 1.23 7.80
C SER A 182 28.21 1.75 6.37
N VAL A 183 26.95 1.76 5.90
CA VAL A 183 26.49 2.33 4.64
C VAL A 183 25.85 3.70 4.95
N ARG A 184 26.53 4.79 4.59
CA ARG A 184 26.10 6.17 4.85
C ARG A 184 25.81 7.00 3.61
N THR A 185 25.97 6.43 2.42
CA THR A 185 25.66 7.09 1.15
C THR A 185 25.02 6.11 0.17
N ILE A 186 24.24 6.61 -0.79
CA ILE A 186 23.67 5.79 -1.88
C ILE A 186 24.78 5.05 -2.66
N GLY A 187 25.96 5.65 -2.82
CA GLY A 187 27.13 5.00 -3.43
C GLY A 187 27.72 3.86 -2.61
N GLN A 188 27.69 3.95 -1.28
CA GLN A 188 28.04 2.82 -0.43
C GLN A 188 26.96 1.73 -0.46
N LEU A 189 25.67 2.09 -0.54
CA LEU A 189 24.56 1.14 -0.60
C LEU A 189 24.61 0.31 -1.89
N ILE A 190 24.74 0.97 -3.04
CA ILE A 190 24.86 0.32 -4.36
C ILE A 190 26.05 -0.62 -4.39
N ARG A 191 27.18 -0.22 -3.80
CA ARG A 191 28.35 -1.07 -3.68
C ARG A 191 28.11 -2.26 -2.76
N TRP A 192 27.50 -2.04 -1.59
CA TRP A 192 27.17 -3.09 -0.64
C TRP A 192 26.28 -4.16 -1.27
N ASN A 193 25.20 -3.75 -1.94
CA ASN A 193 24.32 -4.65 -2.69
C ASN A 193 25.06 -5.41 -3.81
N SER A 194 26.02 -4.75 -4.46
CA SER A 194 26.84 -5.35 -5.52
C SER A 194 27.86 -6.36 -5.01
N ASP A 195 28.34 -6.17 -3.77
CA ASP A 195 29.27 -7.05 -3.07
C ASP A 195 28.52 -8.22 -2.36
N HIS A 196 27.21 -8.08 -2.10
CA HIS A 196 26.32 -9.07 -1.46
C HIS A 196 25.13 -9.49 -2.37
N LYS A 197 25.41 -9.72 -3.66
CA LYS A 197 24.38 -10.00 -4.68
C LYS A 197 23.49 -11.21 -4.37
N ASP A 198 24.03 -12.22 -3.71
CA ASP A 198 23.29 -13.41 -3.28
C ASP A 198 22.18 -13.10 -2.26
N LEU A 199 22.30 -12.00 -1.51
CA LEU A 199 21.30 -11.54 -0.54
C LEU A 199 20.44 -10.40 -1.11
N GLU A 200 21.08 -9.39 -1.68
CA GLU A 200 20.45 -8.11 -2.06
C GLU A 200 19.99 -8.05 -3.51
N LEU A 201 20.63 -8.78 -4.42
CA LEU A 201 20.31 -8.78 -5.85
C LEU A 201 20.20 -10.21 -6.40
N PRO A 202 19.44 -11.11 -5.73
CA PRO A 202 19.42 -12.52 -6.12
C PRO A 202 18.95 -12.65 -7.57
N SER A 203 19.65 -13.47 -8.35
CA SER A 203 19.26 -13.71 -9.74
C SER A 203 17.92 -14.46 -9.80
N GLU A 204 17.16 -14.28 -10.89
CA GLU A 204 16.05 -15.17 -11.25
C GLU A 204 16.55 -16.62 -11.28
N ALA A 205 16.27 -17.38 -10.23
CA ALA A 205 16.30 -18.83 -10.29
C ALA A 205 15.03 -19.31 -11.00
N ASP A 206 15.07 -20.49 -11.62
CA ASP A 206 13.88 -21.08 -12.24
C ASP A 206 12.75 -21.18 -11.20
N ASN A 207 11.67 -20.39 -11.39
CA ASN A 207 10.52 -20.21 -10.48
C ASN A 207 10.73 -19.26 -9.28
N ALA A 208 11.67 -18.33 -9.33
CA ALA A 208 11.77 -17.24 -8.37
C ALA A 208 11.10 -15.94 -8.87
N PRO A 209 10.74 -14.99 -7.99
CA PRO A 209 10.29 -13.67 -8.41
C PRO A 209 11.33 -12.95 -9.27
N SER A 210 10.88 -12.00 -10.10
CA SER A 210 11.76 -11.03 -10.78
C SER A 210 12.36 -10.11 -9.71
N PHE A 211 13.42 -10.59 -9.07
CA PHE A 211 14.03 -9.95 -7.92
C PHE A 211 14.55 -8.56 -8.30
N PRO A 212 14.47 -7.59 -7.37
CA PRO A 212 14.73 -6.21 -7.70
C PRO A 212 16.20 -6.00 -8.03
N GLY A 213 16.46 -5.39 -9.19
CA GLY A 213 17.69 -4.65 -9.39
C GLY A 213 17.73 -3.41 -8.50
N GLN A 214 18.78 -2.60 -8.68
CA GLN A 214 18.98 -1.35 -7.91
C GLN A 214 18.99 -0.10 -8.81
N GLN A 215 18.28 -0.15 -9.93
CA GLN A 215 18.37 0.87 -10.98
C GLN A 215 17.89 2.25 -10.51
N GLN A 216 16.96 2.33 -9.55
CA GLN A 216 16.51 3.62 -9.01
C GLN A 216 17.64 4.24 -8.17
N LEU A 217 18.25 3.48 -7.26
CA LEU A 217 19.42 3.95 -6.50
C LEU A 217 20.56 4.40 -7.44
N GLU A 218 20.84 3.61 -8.48
CA GLU A 218 21.86 3.95 -9.49
C GLU A 218 21.50 5.20 -10.32
N ASN A 219 20.21 5.48 -10.52
CA ASN A 219 19.74 6.69 -11.18
C ASN A 219 19.82 7.90 -10.25
N THR A 220 19.52 7.74 -8.95
CA THR A 220 19.69 8.78 -7.92
C THR A 220 21.12 9.34 -7.95
N LEU A 221 22.15 8.49 -8.01
CA LEU A 221 23.55 8.95 -8.12
C LEU A 221 23.90 9.66 -9.43
N LYS A 222 23.16 9.43 -10.51
CA LYS A 222 23.35 10.06 -11.83
C LYS A 222 22.52 11.34 -11.96
N SER A 223 21.60 11.58 -11.03
CA SER A 223 20.71 12.74 -11.04
C SER A 223 21.52 14.02 -10.88
N ASN A 224 21.19 15.01 -11.74
CA ASN A 224 21.67 16.37 -11.62
C ASN A 224 20.53 17.32 -11.21
N LEU A 225 19.48 16.78 -10.56
CA LEU A 225 18.33 17.54 -10.09
C LEU A 225 18.77 18.54 -9.02
N THR A 226 18.66 19.84 -9.31
CA THR A 226 18.95 20.89 -8.33
C THR A 226 17.74 21.10 -7.42
N GLU A 227 17.95 21.70 -6.24
CA GLU A 227 16.85 21.99 -5.31
C GLU A 227 15.85 22.99 -5.90
N GLU A 228 16.31 23.95 -6.72
CA GLU A 228 15.42 24.86 -7.45
C GLU A 228 14.52 24.07 -8.42
N LYS A 229 15.10 23.12 -9.17
CA LYS A 229 14.32 22.29 -10.10
C LYS A 229 13.37 21.35 -9.37
N ARG A 230 13.80 20.78 -8.25
CA ARG A 230 12.94 19.99 -7.36
C ARG A 230 11.76 20.82 -6.84
N GLN A 231 11.97 22.08 -6.47
CA GLN A 231 10.90 22.99 -6.04
C GLN A 231 9.93 23.32 -7.18
N GLU A 232 10.41 23.55 -8.41
CA GLU A 232 9.54 23.69 -9.60
C GLU A 232 8.63 22.47 -9.80
N ILE A 233 9.20 21.26 -9.71
CA ILE A 233 8.47 19.99 -9.85
C ILE A 233 7.41 19.85 -8.75
N VAL A 234 7.77 20.10 -7.49
CA VAL A 234 6.84 20.04 -6.36
C VAL A 234 5.68 21.04 -6.53
N LEU A 235 5.97 22.27 -6.98
CA LEU A 235 4.94 23.29 -7.23
C LEU A 235 4.00 22.88 -8.38
N PHE A 236 4.53 22.31 -9.47
CA PHE A 236 3.73 21.78 -10.57
C PHE A 236 2.81 20.64 -10.13
N ILE A 237 3.36 19.64 -9.42
CA ILE A 237 2.61 18.49 -8.89
C ILE A 237 1.51 18.96 -7.94
N ARG A 238 1.83 19.88 -7.02
CA ARG A 238 0.85 20.45 -6.08
C ARG A 238 -0.24 21.22 -6.82
N LYS A 239 0.09 22.06 -7.80
CA LYS A 239 -0.92 22.79 -8.60
C LYS A 239 -1.94 21.84 -9.23
N ILE A 240 -1.49 20.78 -9.89
CA ILE A 240 -2.39 19.84 -10.58
C ILE A 240 -3.19 19.00 -9.57
N ALA A 241 -2.52 18.36 -8.62
CA ALA A 241 -3.19 17.41 -7.73
C ALA A 241 -4.06 18.08 -6.67
N LYS A 242 -3.60 19.21 -6.11
CA LYS A 242 -4.30 19.95 -5.05
C LYS A 242 -5.24 21.00 -5.65
N ASP A 243 -4.71 21.99 -6.36
CA ASP A 243 -5.46 23.20 -6.70
C ASP A 243 -6.47 22.94 -7.84
N ASP A 244 -6.00 22.43 -8.98
CA ASP A 244 -6.85 22.05 -10.13
C ASP A 244 -7.65 20.75 -9.86
N GLY A 245 -7.19 19.96 -8.88
CA GLY A 245 -7.75 18.68 -8.46
C GLY A 245 -8.71 18.80 -7.27
N PHE A 246 -8.25 18.39 -6.08
CA PHE A 246 -9.13 18.26 -4.91
C PHE A 246 -9.79 19.57 -4.45
N ASP A 247 -9.10 20.71 -4.46
CA ASP A 247 -9.70 21.96 -3.99
C ASP A 247 -10.80 22.45 -4.91
N ARG A 248 -10.55 22.49 -6.23
CA ARG A 248 -11.58 22.78 -7.23
C ARG A 248 -12.80 21.88 -7.04
N ILE A 249 -12.60 20.58 -6.80
CA ILE A 249 -13.69 19.62 -6.54
C ILE A 249 -14.48 20.00 -5.29
N PHE A 250 -13.82 20.20 -4.16
CA PHE A 250 -14.51 20.51 -2.90
C PHE A 250 -15.21 21.88 -2.94
N GLU A 251 -14.69 22.84 -3.72
CA GLU A 251 -15.30 24.15 -3.94
C GLU A 251 -16.51 24.09 -4.89
N GLU A 252 -16.40 23.37 -6.02
CA GLU A 252 -17.49 23.20 -6.98
C GLU A 252 -18.66 22.37 -6.43
N THR A 253 -18.37 21.39 -5.58
CA THR A 253 -19.37 20.42 -5.09
C THR A 253 -19.87 20.67 -3.67
N GLY A 254 -19.15 21.48 -2.87
CA GLY A 254 -19.40 21.63 -1.43
C GLY A 254 -19.12 20.37 -0.60
N ALA A 255 -18.56 19.31 -1.19
CA ALA A 255 -18.37 18.03 -0.51
C ALA A 255 -17.33 18.12 0.62
N GLU A 256 -17.58 17.38 1.70
CA GLU A 256 -16.69 17.32 2.86
C GLU A 256 -15.63 16.21 2.76
N VAL A 257 -15.93 15.15 2.01
CA VAL A 257 -15.02 14.05 1.68
C VAL A 257 -15.23 13.59 0.24
N LEU A 258 -14.16 13.14 -0.41
CA LEU A 258 -14.22 12.43 -1.69
C LEU A 258 -14.04 10.94 -1.43
N ILE A 259 -15.01 10.13 -1.88
CA ILE A 259 -14.96 8.66 -1.78
C ILE A 259 -14.83 8.05 -3.17
N GLY A 260 -13.90 7.13 -3.36
CA GLY A 260 -13.70 6.42 -4.62
C GLY A 260 -13.04 5.05 -4.46
N PRO A 261 -12.98 4.23 -5.52
CA PRO A 261 -12.42 2.88 -5.46
C PRO A 261 -10.92 2.89 -5.15
N LEU A 262 -10.50 2.05 -4.20
CA LEU A 262 -9.09 1.93 -3.78
C LEU A 262 -8.19 1.33 -4.86
N ASP A 263 -8.75 0.50 -5.75
CA ASP A 263 -8.06 -0.05 -6.94
C ASP A 263 -7.76 1.04 -8.00
N GLY A 264 -8.19 2.30 -7.77
CA GLY A 264 -7.83 3.47 -8.57
C GLY A 264 -6.65 4.25 -8.00
N ARG A 265 -6.09 5.19 -8.78
CA ARG A 265 -4.91 5.98 -8.37
C ARG A 265 -5.20 7.18 -7.47
N ILE A 266 -6.38 7.25 -6.85
CA ILE A 266 -6.81 8.39 -6.02
C ILE A 266 -5.84 8.63 -4.84
N VAL A 267 -5.30 7.56 -4.24
CA VAL A 267 -4.26 7.66 -3.18
C VAL A 267 -2.97 8.33 -3.66
N THR A 268 -2.57 8.10 -4.91
CA THR A 268 -1.39 8.75 -5.52
C THR A 268 -1.65 10.24 -5.71
N VAL A 269 -2.85 10.61 -6.21
CA VAL A 269 -3.24 12.02 -6.36
C VAL A 269 -3.36 12.69 -4.99
N ALA A 270 -3.88 12.01 -3.96
CA ALA A 270 -3.96 12.54 -2.60
C ALA A 270 -2.57 12.80 -2.00
N ALA A 271 -1.61 11.89 -2.15
CA ALA A 271 -0.22 12.10 -1.74
C ALA A 271 0.43 13.27 -2.52
N ALA A 272 0.20 13.34 -3.83
CA ALA A 272 0.63 14.42 -4.71
C ALA A 272 -0.03 15.78 -4.38
N ALA A 273 -1.23 15.79 -3.79
CA ALA A 273 -1.87 16.99 -3.24
C ALA A 273 -1.39 17.33 -1.81
N GLY A 274 -0.93 16.32 -1.07
CA GLY A 274 -0.58 16.42 0.36
C GLY A 274 -1.79 16.28 1.27
N TYR A 275 -2.84 15.60 0.80
CA TYR A 275 -4.14 15.49 1.46
C TYR A 275 -4.26 14.17 2.22
N PRO A 276 -4.89 14.16 3.41
CA PRO A 276 -5.08 12.95 4.19
C PRO A 276 -6.05 12.00 3.47
N ALA A 277 -5.77 10.70 3.57
CA ALA A 277 -6.59 9.65 2.99
C ALA A 277 -6.75 8.50 4.00
N GLY A 278 -8.00 8.08 4.21
CA GLY A 278 -8.36 6.84 4.90
C GLY A 278 -8.81 5.78 3.90
N VAL A 279 -8.78 4.50 4.30
CA VAL A 279 -9.25 3.39 3.47
C VAL A 279 -10.21 2.51 4.26
N ALA A 280 -11.31 2.11 3.62
CA ALA A 280 -12.35 1.29 4.24
C ALA A 280 -12.65 0.04 3.37
N PRO A 281 -12.82 -1.15 3.96
CA PRO A 281 -13.22 -2.35 3.21
C PRO A 281 -14.59 -2.16 2.54
N LEU A 282 -14.75 -2.73 1.35
CA LEU A 282 -16.05 -2.78 0.64
C LEU A 282 -16.47 -4.22 0.37
N GLY A 283 -15.56 -5.06 -0.10
CA GLY A 283 -15.90 -6.43 -0.49
C GLY A 283 -14.69 -7.29 -0.82
N TYR A 284 -14.96 -8.43 -1.46
CA TYR A 284 -13.99 -9.47 -1.77
C TYR A 284 -14.23 -10.01 -3.17
N ALA A 285 -13.17 -10.22 -3.93
CA ALA A 285 -13.21 -10.97 -5.18
C ALA A 285 -13.34 -12.48 -4.90
N ASP A 286 -14.41 -12.87 -4.22
CA ASP A 286 -14.86 -14.27 -4.06
C ASP A 286 -15.07 -14.96 -5.41
N ASN A 287 -15.34 -14.16 -6.43
CA ASN A 287 -15.33 -14.45 -7.85
C ASN A 287 -13.96 -14.38 -8.52
N TYR A 288 -12.90 -14.72 -7.77
CA TYR A 288 -11.56 -14.97 -8.29
C TYR A 288 -10.71 -15.77 -7.29
N ASN A 289 -9.93 -15.05 -6.50
CA ASN A 289 -8.88 -15.53 -5.61
C ASN A 289 -9.13 -15.13 -4.15
N GLY A 290 -10.28 -14.49 -3.87
CA GLY A 290 -10.68 -14.01 -2.56
C GLY A 290 -10.05 -12.67 -2.14
N ARG A 291 -9.29 -11.97 -3.02
CA ARG A 291 -8.64 -10.70 -2.64
C ARG A 291 -9.66 -9.66 -2.16
N ALA A 292 -9.36 -8.99 -1.06
CA ALA A 292 -10.17 -7.88 -0.56
C ALA A 292 -10.04 -6.65 -1.49
N TYR A 293 -11.10 -5.85 -1.58
CA TYR A 293 -11.07 -4.50 -2.16
C TYR A 293 -11.87 -3.52 -1.29
N GLY A 294 -11.63 -2.24 -1.50
CA GLY A 294 -12.17 -1.18 -0.65
C GLY A 294 -12.35 0.15 -1.38
N VAL A 295 -12.68 1.16 -0.58
CA VAL A 295 -12.70 2.56 -0.99
C VAL A 295 -11.59 3.33 -0.29
N VAL A 296 -11.16 4.41 -0.93
CA VAL A 296 -10.40 5.49 -0.32
C VAL A 296 -11.33 6.67 -0.04
N ILE A 297 -11.13 7.31 1.11
CA ILE A 297 -11.86 8.49 1.58
C ILE A 297 -10.82 9.59 1.81
N VAL A 298 -10.91 10.68 1.04
CA VAL A 298 -9.99 11.83 1.08
C VAL A 298 -10.72 13.06 1.62
N ALA A 299 -10.07 13.84 2.48
CA ALA A 299 -10.54 15.15 2.94
C ALA A 299 -9.49 16.23 2.64
N LYS A 300 -9.81 17.50 2.92
CA LYS A 300 -8.80 18.58 2.87
C LYS A 300 -7.72 18.37 3.94
N ALA A 301 -6.53 18.94 3.74
CA ALA A 301 -5.47 18.93 4.74
C ALA A 301 -5.95 19.62 6.04
N GLY A 302 -5.80 18.96 7.19
CA GLY A 302 -6.31 19.42 8.49
C GLY A 302 -7.75 18.99 8.82
N ASP A 303 -8.46 18.32 7.88
CA ASP A 303 -9.81 17.78 8.05
C ASP A 303 -9.79 16.25 8.32
N GLU A 304 -8.73 15.69 8.90
CA GLU A 304 -8.59 14.24 9.18
C GLU A 304 -9.76 13.68 10.00
N GLY A 305 -10.38 14.50 10.86
CA GLY A 305 -11.57 14.12 11.63
C GLY A 305 -12.78 13.74 10.77
N LYS A 306 -12.92 14.34 9.58
CA LYS A 306 -14.01 14.04 8.64
C LYS A 306 -13.84 12.67 7.99
N ILE A 307 -12.59 12.26 7.74
CA ILE A 307 -12.26 10.91 7.28
C ILE A 307 -12.67 9.89 8.34
N LEU A 308 -12.34 10.13 9.61
CA LEU A 308 -12.72 9.23 10.71
C LEU A 308 -14.24 9.13 10.87
N GLN A 309 -14.98 10.25 10.75
CA GLN A 309 -16.45 10.26 10.76
C GLN A 309 -17.03 9.45 9.60
N ALA A 310 -16.53 9.67 8.37
CA ALA A 310 -16.96 8.94 7.18
C ALA A 310 -16.64 7.44 7.27
N MET A 311 -15.46 7.06 7.80
CA MET A 311 -15.09 5.66 8.04
C MET A 311 -15.97 4.99 9.10
N SER A 312 -16.33 5.71 10.17
CA SER A 312 -17.25 5.19 11.20
C SER A 312 -18.65 4.95 10.63
N ALA A 313 -19.19 5.91 9.86
CA ALA A 313 -20.47 5.75 9.19
C ALA A 313 -20.43 4.63 8.13
N TRP A 314 -19.30 4.45 7.45
CA TRP A 314 -19.09 3.36 6.50
C TRP A 314 -19.11 1.98 7.17
N GLU A 315 -18.46 1.82 8.34
CA GLU A 315 -18.49 0.56 9.10
C GLU A 315 -19.89 0.21 9.63
N GLU A 316 -20.70 1.22 9.98
CA GLU A 316 -22.09 1.01 10.43
C GLU A 316 -23.06 0.67 9.30
N THR A 317 -22.77 1.11 8.05
CA THR A 317 -23.69 0.99 6.91
C THR A 317 -23.35 -0.14 5.93
N MET A 318 -22.08 -0.51 5.81
CA MET A 318 -21.59 -1.47 4.81
C MET A 318 -21.40 -2.88 5.40
N PRO A 319 -21.27 -3.93 4.55
CA PRO A 319 -21.00 -5.29 5.03
C PRO A 319 -19.72 -5.36 5.87
N ARG A 320 -19.80 -6.05 7.02
CA ARG A 320 -18.64 -6.23 7.90
C ARG A 320 -17.50 -6.98 7.20
N ARG A 321 -16.27 -6.54 7.47
CA ARG A 321 -15.04 -7.22 7.04
C ARG A 321 -15.05 -8.69 7.48
N ILE A 322 -14.80 -9.59 6.53
CA ILE A 322 -14.63 -11.03 6.76
C ILE A 322 -13.15 -11.30 7.08
N PRO A 323 -12.81 -12.10 8.10
CA PRO A 323 -11.43 -12.54 8.35
C PRO A 323 -10.86 -13.37 7.19
N PRO A 324 -9.52 -13.42 7.02
CA PRO A 324 -8.91 -14.21 5.96
C PRO A 324 -9.25 -15.71 6.09
N PRO A 325 -9.82 -16.36 5.04
CA PRO A 325 -10.40 -17.70 5.17
C PRO A 325 -9.44 -18.80 5.65
N GLN A 326 -8.14 -18.60 5.45
CA GLN A 326 -7.07 -19.55 5.83
C GLN A 326 -6.92 -19.64 7.36
N LEU A 327 -7.16 -18.55 8.07
CA LEU A 327 -6.96 -18.44 9.52
C LEU A 327 -8.17 -18.94 10.33
N VAL A 328 -9.32 -19.07 9.67
CA VAL A 328 -10.56 -19.55 10.28
C VAL A 328 -10.63 -21.09 10.30
N ASN A 329 -9.77 -21.79 9.55
CA ASN A 329 -9.91 -23.24 9.29
C ASN A 329 -8.58 -24.02 9.28
N TYR A 330 -7.70 -23.75 10.26
CA TYR A 330 -6.33 -24.27 10.37
C TYR A 330 -6.20 -25.81 10.24
N GLU A 331 -7.14 -26.58 10.78
CA GLU A 331 -7.11 -28.06 10.73
C GLU A 331 -7.31 -28.65 9.32
N ALA A 332 -7.78 -27.85 8.34
CA ALA A 332 -7.97 -28.28 6.96
C ALA A 332 -6.76 -27.98 6.05
N SER A 333 -5.64 -27.53 6.64
CA SER A 333 -4.41 -27.11 5.94
C SER A 333 -3.13 -27.82 6.41
N LEU A 334 -3.29 -28.92 7.17
CA LEU A 334 -2.25 -29.90 7.53
C LEU A 334 -2.54 -31.25 6.86
#